data_AF-A0A0E3K315-F1
#
_entry.id   AF-A0A0E3K315-F1
#
_cell.length_a   1.000
_cell.length_b   1.000
_cell.length_c   1.000
_cell.angle_alpha   90.00
_cell.angle_beta   90.00
_cell.angle_gamma   90.00
#
_symmetry.space_group_name_H-M   'P 1'
#
loop_
_entity.id
_entity.type
_entity.pdbx_description
1 polymer ?
#
loop_
_entity_poly.entity_id
_entity_poly.type
_entity_poly.pdbx_seq_one_letter_code
_entity_poly.pdbx_strand_id
1 'polypeptide(L)'
;MNTSNSASILSKLVAKEVEMTYRRYNEIPQEEIDMVSEFIEKLERNKVEFEPYLCYNTTKVLAEACKDIDDVELINFYVFVRCDISLELDIEKIKDAYERLENYGYVELNCYYIYHKHREDVIKKLAEDELNDKLYDSDYITAMYNEEELADMWIFGTTKEEAAKQYLMDNDWWKVLECEEPIAGYNDSNGNEIYYCYAGRQ
;
A
#
# COMPACT_ATOMS: atom_id res chain seq x y z
N MET A 1 30.52 38.98 18.97
CA MET A 1 31.14 37.67 19.26
C MET A 1 30.22 36.92 20.23
N ASN A 2 29.41 35.96 19.77
CA ASN A 2 28.51 35.19 20.65
C ASN A 2 28.25 33.75 20.16
N THR A 3 29.05 33.25 19.21
CA THR A 3 28.89 31.93 18.60
C THR A 3 29.48 30.79 19.44
N SER A 4 30.43 31.08 20.33
CA SER A 4 31.13 30.07 21.14
C SER A 4 30.29 29.50 22.29
N ASN A 5 29.43 30.31 22.90
CA ASN A 5 28.66 29.90 24.07
C ASN A 5 27.47 29.01 23.67
N SER A 6 26.77 29.38 22.58
CA SER A 6 25.66 28.60 22.02
C SER A 6 26.12 27.23 21.51
N ALA A 7 27.28 27.15 20.83
CA ALA A 7 27.85 25.88 20.40
C ALA A 7 28.20 24.95 21.57
N SER A 8 28.67 25.51 22.70
CA SER A 8 28.98 24.72 23.91
C SER A 8 27.74 24.19 24.63
N ILE A 9 26.61 24.89 24.52
CA ILE A 9 25.33 24.47 25.09
C ILE A 9 24.74 23.37 24.21
N LEU A 10 24.74 23.58 22.89
CA LEU A 10 24.27 22.59 21.92
C LEU A 10 25.05 21.28 22.02
N SER A 11 26.37 21.33 22.13
CA SER A 11 27.18 20.10 22.27
C SER A 11 26.86 19.32 23.55
N LYS A 12 26.58 20.01 24.66
CA LYS A 12 26.15 19.37 25.91
C LYS A 12 24.76 18.74 25.80
N LEU A 13 23.83 19.41 25.13
CA LEU A 13 22.48 18.89 24.88
C LEU A 13 22.56 17.63 24.01
N VAL A 14 23.29 17.68 22.90
CA VAL A 14 23.52 16.51 22.01
C VAL A 14 24.18 15.37 22.78
N ALA A 15 25.23 15.64 23.55
CA ALA A 15 25.88 14.61 24.36
C ALA A 15 24.90 13.96 25.36
N LYS A 16 24.01 14.76 25.95
CA LYS A 16 23.00 14.25 26.87
C LYS A 16 21.94 13.42 26.16
N GLU A 17 21.50 13.82 24.97
CA GLU A 17 20.58 13.05 24.12
C GLU A 17 21.18 11.72 23.67
N VAL A 18 22.47 11.71 23.28
CA VAL A 18 23.20 10.48 22.95
C VAL A 18 23.30 9.57 24.17
N GLU A 19 23.65 10.11 25.35
CA GLU A 19 23.71 9.35 26.60
C GLU A 19 22.35 8.74 26.95
N MET A 20 21.26 9.52 26.86
CA MET A 20 19.90 9.04 27.13
C MET A 20 19.47 7.97 26.12
N THR A 21 19.81 8.15 24.85
CA THR A 21 19.52 7.18 23.79
C THR A 21 20.28 5.87 24.04
N TYR A 22 21.57 5.95 24.38
CA TYR A 22 22.39 4.78 24.68
C TYR A 22 21.87 4.01 25.90
N ARG A 23 21.50 4.72 26.97
CA ARG A 23 20.87 4.10 28.15
C ARG A 23 19.57 3.39 27.78
N ARG A 24 18.69 4.06 27.02
CA ARG A 24 17.41 3.49 26.61
C ARG A 24 17.59 2.18 25.84
N TYR A 25 18.55 2.10 24.93
CA TYR A 25 18.81 0.86 24.18
C TYR A 25 19.50 -0.22 25.02
N ASN A 26 20.38 0.15 25.95
CA ASN A 26 21.02 -0.81 26.87
C ASN A 26 20.07 -1.39 27.92
N GLU A 27 18.94 -0.74 28.18
CA GLU A 27 17.92 -1.20 29.12
C GLU A 27 16.93 -2.20 28.48
N ILE A 28 17.04 -2.44 27.18
CA ILE A 28 16.19 -3.40 26.47
C ILE A 28 16.57 -4.83 26.90
N PRO A 29 15.58 -5.70 27.24
CA PRO A 29 15.84 -7.10 27.56
C PRO A 29 16.53 -7.84 26.42
N GLN A 30 17.48 -8.73 26.76
CA GLN A 30 18.20 -9.52 25.74
C GLN A 30 17.23 -10.35 24.86
N GLU A 31 16.18 -10.91 25.45
CA GLU A 31 15.14 -11.66 24.70
C GLU A 31 14.45 -10.80 23.63
N GLU A 32 14.27 -9.51 23.91
CA GLU A 32 13.67 -8.56 22.98
C GLU A 32 14.65 -8.21 21.86
N ILE A 33 15.93 -8.02 22.20
CA ILE A 33 17.01 -7.84 21.21
C ILE A 33 17.11 -9.05 20.28
N ASP A 34 17.12 -10.26 20.83
CA ASP A 34 17.27 -11.50 20.05
C ASP A 34 16.11 -11.64 19.05
N MET A 35 14.87 -11.41 19.48
CA MET A 35 13.68 -11.43 18.61
C MET A 35 13.78 -10.39 17.48
N VAL A 36 14.19 -9.15 17.80
CA VAL A 36 14.36 -8.10 16.79
C VAL A 36 15.49 -8.45 15.83
N SER A 37 16.60 -9.01 16.32
CA SER A 37 17.73 -9.45 15.49
C SER A 37 17.35 -10.57 14.54
N GLU A 38 16.64 -11.60 15.02
CA GLU A 38 16.15 -12.70 14.16
C GLU A 38 15.22 -12.19 13.05
N PHE A 39 14.35 -11.23 13.38
CA PHE A 39 13.49 -10.58 12.40
C PHE A 39 14.30 -9.81 11.34
N ILE A 40 15.27 -8.99 11.76
CA ILE A 40 16.12 -8.22 10.84
C ILE A 40 16.94 -9.14 9.93
N GLU A 41 17.58 -10.17 10.48
CA GLU A 41 18.33 -11.15 9.70
C GLU A 41 17.44 -11.86 8.66
N LYS A 42 16.19 -12.15 9.04
CA LYS A 42 15.20 -12.71 8.12
C LYS A 42 14.88 -11.74 6.99
N LEU A 43 14.72 -10.44 7.25
CA LEU A 43 14.48 -9.44 6.21
C LEU A 43 15.68 -9.28 5.28
N GLU A 44 16.90 -9.13 5.84
CA GLU A 44 18.13 -8.95 5.08
C GLU A 44 18.41 -10.16 4.17
N ARG A 45 18.24 -11.38 4.70
CA ARG A 45 18.41 -12.62 3.94
C ARG A 45 17.47 -12.70 2.74
N ASN A 46 16.26 -12.17 2.88
CA ASN A 46 15.21 -12.21 1.87
C ASN A 46 15.15 -10.94 1.00
N LYS A 47 16.08 -9.99 1.20
CA LYS A 47 16.19 -8.72 0.44
C LYS A 47 14.91 -7.89 0.45
N VAL A 48 14.27 -7.82 1.62
CA VAL A 48 13.08 -7.00 1.80
C VAL A 48 13.50 -5.53 1.76
N GLU A 49 12.82 -4.74 0.93
CA GLU A 49 13.03 -3.29 0.85
C GLU A 49 12.34 -2.60 2.05
N PHE A 50 12.93 -2.78 3.23
CA PHE A 50 12.52 -2.13 4.48
C PHE A 50 13.78 -1.72 5.24
N GLU A 51 13.74 -0.55 5.89
CA GLU A 51 14.85 -0.03 6.68
C GLU A 51 14.56 -0.22 8.19
N PRO A 52 14.97 -1.36 8.78
CA PRO A 52 14.63 -1.70 10.16
C PRO A 52 15.38 -0.87 11.20
N TYR A 53 16.46 -0.18 10.82
CA TYR A 53 17.31 0.53 11.77
C TYR A 53 16.84 1.97 12.04
N LEU A 54 15.80 2.47 11.35
CA LEU A 54 15.26 3.82 11.55
C LEU A 54 14.31 3.96 12.75
N CYS A 55 13.55 2.91 13.09
CA CYS A 55 12.58 2.98 14.20
C CYS A 55 12.48 1.65 14.95
N TYR A 56 13.19 1.57 16.08
CA TYR A 56 13.17 0.40 16.95
C TYR A 56 11.76 -0.05 17.35
N ASN A 57 10.89 0.90 17.73
CA ASN A 57 9.53 0.55 18.17
C ASN A 57 8.71 -0.07 17.03
N THR A 58 8.85 0.43 15.81
CA THR A 58 8.18 -0.15 14.64
C THR A 58 8.73 -1.54 14.36
N THR A 59 10.06 -1.69 14.34
CA THR A 59 10.73 -2.98 14.10
C THR A 59 10.37 -4.00 15.17
N LYS A 60 10.27 -3.59 16.44
CA LYS A 60 9.81 -4.44 17.53
C LYS A 60 8.39 -4.95 17.30
N VAL A 61 7.44 -4.06 16.99
CA VAL A 61 6.04 -4.46 16.80
C VAL A 61 5.89 -5.39 15.58
N LEU A 62 6.67 -5.15 14.54
CA LEU A 62 6.75 -6.06 13.40
C LEU A 62 7.33 -7.42 13.79
N ALA A 63 8.44 -7.44 14.54
CA ALA A 63 9.07 -8.66 15.02
C ALA A 63 8.15 -9.48 15.94
N GLU A 64 7.40 -8.82 16.84
CA GLU A 64 6.42 -9.46 17.71
C GLU A 64 5.28 -10.11 16.90
N ALA A 65 4.75 -9.40 15.90
CA ALA A 65 3.68 -9.91 15.06
C ALA A 65 4.16 -11.10 14.19
N CYS A 66 5.39 -11.04 13.70
CA CYS A 66 5.95 -12.03 12.77
C CYS A 66 6.69 -13.19 13.44
N LYS A 67 6.74 -13.24 14.78
CA LYS A 67 7.57 -14.18 15.54
C LYS A 67 7.34 -15.65 15.15
N ASP A 68 6.08 -16.03 14.98
CA ASP A 68 5.66 -17.41 14.69
C ASP A 68 5.36 -17.64 13.19
N ILE A 69 5.78 -16.71 12.33
CA ILE A 69 5.50 -16.76 10.89
C ILE A 69 6.77 -17.11 10.15
N ASP A 70 6.78 -18.29 9.52
CA ASP A 70 7.88 -18.72 8.67
C ASP A 70 7.79 -18.19 7.24
N ASP A 71 6.56 -17.96 6.77
CA ASP A 71 6.24 -17.45 5.44
C ASP A 71 6.84 -16.04 5.23
N VAL A 72 7.84 -15.98 4.36
CA VAL A 72 8.58 -14.76 4.03
C VAL A 72 7.71 -13.82 3.19
N GLU A 73 6.87 -14.36 2.31
CA GLU A 73 6.04 -13.55 1.43
C GLU A 73 4.95 -12.85 2.22
N LEU A 74 4.35 -13.56 3.19
CA LEU A 74 3.43 -12.96 4.16
C LEU A 74 4.09 -11.87 5.01
N ILE A 75 5.33 -12.08 5.45
CA ILE A 75 6.08 -11.06 6.20
C ILE A 75 6.33 -9.82 5.33
N ASN A 76 6.74 -10.00 4.08
CA ASN A 76 6.96 -8.89 3.15
C ASN A 76 5.68 -8.11 2.92
N PHE A 77 4.58 -8.82 2.71
CA PHE A 77 3.27 -8.20 2.54
C PHE A 77 2.83 -7.43 3.79
N TYR A 78 3.04 -7.99 4.97
CA TYR A 78 2.72 -7.33 6.23
C TYR A 78 3.54 -6.05 6.46
N VAL A 79 4.84 -6.10 6.18
CA VAL A 79 5.73 -4.93 6.26
C VAL A 79 5.27 -3.85 5.27
N PHE A 80 5.00 -4.23 4.02
CA PHE A 80 4.49 -3.31 2.99
C PHE A 80 3.19 -2.62 3.42
N VAL A 81 2.19 -3.39 3.86
CA VAL A 81 0.90 -2.83 4.30
C VAL A 81 1.06 -1.89 5.49
N ARG A 82 1.94 -2.24 6.44
CA ARG A 82 2.12 -1.46 7.67
C ARG A 82 3.00 -0.23 7.48
N CYS A 83 4.03 -0.30 6.64
CA CYS A 83 5.05 0.74 6.51
C CYS A 83 4.80 1.65 5.29
N ASP A 84 4.43 1.08 4.15
CA ASP A 84 4.26 1.86 2.91
C ASP A 84 2.83 2.38 2.78
N ILE A 85 1.83 1.54 3.07
CA ILE A 85 0.42 1.95 3.09
C ILE A 85 0.03 2.60 4.43
N SER A 86 0.86 2.43 5.47
CA SER A 86 0.57 2.96 6.82
C SER A 86 -0.75 2.44 7.43
N LEU A 87 -1.15 1.21 7.09
CA LEU A 87 -2.34 0.56 7.65
C LEU A 87 -1.99 -0.26 8.89
N GLU A 88 -2.58 0.11 10.03
CA GLU A 88 -2.46 -0.66 11.27
C GLU A 88 -3.50 -1.80 11.29
N LEU A 89 -3.12 -2.95 10.76
CA LEU A 89 -3.95 -4.15 10.70
C LEU A 89 -3.33 -5.31 11.47
N ASP A 90 -4.20 -6.18 11.96
CA ASP A 90 -3.82 -7.45 12.58
C ASP A 90 -3.23 -8.39 11.52
N ILE A 91 -2.20 -9.14 11.91
CA ILE A 91 -1.53 -10.09 11.03
C ILE A 91 -2.47 -11.20 10.55
N GLU A 92 -3.50 -11.58 11.32
CA GLU A 92 -4.52 -12.53 10.87
C GLU A 92 -5.31 -11.97 9.67
N LYS A 93 -5.70 -10.70 9.72
CA LYS A 93 -6.41 -10.04 8.61
C LYS A 93 -5.52 -9.90 7.38
N ILE A 94 -4.23 -9.68 7.61
CA ILE A 94 -3.24 -9.56 6.54
C ILE A 94 -2.98 -10.91 5.89
N LYS A 95 -2.95 -11.98 6.68
CA LYS A 95 -2.88 -13.36 6.17
C LYS A 95 -4.08 -13.68 5.28
N ASP A 96 -5.30 -13.39 5.75
CA ASP A 96 -6.51 -13.57 4.94
C ASP A 96 -6.50 -12.71 3.66
N ALA A 97 -5.93 -11.50 3.73
CA ALA A 97 -5.76 -10.65 2.56
C ALA A 97 -4.71 -11.21 1.59
N TYR A 98 -3.60 -11.74 2.09
CA TYR A 98 -2.54 -12.37 1.31
C TYR A 98 -3.05 -13.60 0.58
N GLU A 99 -3.75 -14.50 1.28
CA GLU A 99 -4.35 -15.70 0.67
C GLU A 99 -5.38 -15.33 -0.41
N ARG A 100 -6.14 -14.25 -0.22
CA ARG A 100 -7.05 -13.74 -1.26
C ARG A 100 -6.30 -13.14 -2.45
N LEU A 101 -5.20 -12.43 -2.19
CA LEU A 101 -4.35 -11.88 -3.24
C LEU A 101 -3.77 -13.01 -4.11
N GLU A 102 -3.30 -14.09 -3.51
CA GLU A 102 -2.77 -15.26 -4.23
C GLU A 102 -3.86 -15.99 -5.04
N ASN A 103 -5.05 -16.18 -4.47
CA ASN A 103 -6.13 -16.93 -5.13
C ASN A 103 -6.86 -16.12 -6.20
N TYR A 104 -7.20 -14.87 -5.90
CA TYR A 104 -8.06 -14.02 -6.73
C TYR A 104 -7.29 -12.98 -7.52
N GLY A 105 -6.02 -12.75 -7.21
CA GLY A 105 -5.19 -11.77 -7.92
C GLY A 105 -5.32 -10.33 -7.40
N TYR A 106 -6.29 -10.09 -6.52
CA TYR A 106 -6.53 -8.79 -5.90
C TYR A 106 -7.21 -8.94 -4.53
N VAL A 107 -7.10 -7.90 -3.72
CA VAL A 107 -7.81 -7.75 -2.45
C VAL A 107 -8.16 -6.27 -2.22
N GLU A 108 -9.34 -6.03 -1.68
CA GLU A 108 -9.72 -4.72 -1.16
C GLU A 108 -9.50 -4.68 0.36
N LEU A 109 -8.77 -3.68 0.84
CA LEU A 109 -8.35 -3.56 2.23
C LEU A 109 -8.37 -2.09 2.68
N ASN A 110 -9.28 -1.73 3.59
CA ASN A 110 -9.41 -0.36 4.13
C ASN A 110 -9.39 0.73 3.05
N CYS A 111 -10.25 0.58 2.03
CA CYS A 111 -10.31 1.47 0.87
C CYS A 111 -9.05 1.47 0.01
N TYR A 112 -8.17 0.47 0.11
CA TYR A 112 -7.11 0.22 -0.87
C TYR A 112 -7.44 -0.99 -1.72
N TYR A 113 -7.26 -0.88 -3.04
CA TYR A 113 -7.14 -2.06 -3.88
C TYR A 113 -5.68 -2.44 -3.97
N ILE A 114 -5.35 -3.67 -3.61
CA ILE A 114 -4.02 -4.26 -3.76
C ILE A 114 -4.14 -5.41 -4.75
N TYR A 115 -3.33 -5.43 -5.80
CA TYR A 115 -3.44 -6.41 -6.88
C TYR A 115 -2.10 -6.72 -7.53
N HIS A 116 -1.97 -7.93 -8.08
CA HIS A 116 -0.82 -8.23 -8.93
C HIS A 116 -0.97 -7.51 -10.27
N LYS A 117 0.12 -6.96 -10.82
CA LYS A 117 0.12 -6.27 -12.12
C LYS A 117 -0.48 -7.11 -13.25
N HIS A 118 -0.22 -8.42 -13.26
CA HIS A 118 -0.77 -9.33 -14.26
C HIS A 118 -2.29 -9.53 -14.14
N ARG A 119 -2.92 -9.00 -13.08
CA ARG A 119 -4.36 -9.04 -12.78
C ARG A 119 -4.99 -7.65 -12.87
N GLU A 120 -4.32 -6.69 -13.48
CA GLU A 120 -4.88 -5.36 -13.77
C GLU A 120 -6.18 -5.46 -14.60
N ASP A 121 -6.32 -6.51 -15.41
CA ASP A 121 -7.55 -6.81 -16.16
C ASP A 121 -8.77 -7.01 -15.24
N VAL A 122 -8.59 -7.60 -14.06
CA VAL A 122 -9.65 -7.79 -13.06
C VAL A 122 -10.08 -6.45 -12.49
N ILE A 123 -9.13 -5.56 -12.22
CA ILE A 123 -9.42 -4.22 -11.70
C ILE A 123 -10.07 -3.34 -12.77
N LYS A 124 -9.64 -3.46 -14.03
CA LYS A 124 -10.30 -2.82 -15.18
C LYS A 124 -11.73 -3.30 -15.35
N LYS A 125 -11.98 -4.60 -15.11
CA LYS A 125 -13.34 -5.15 -15.15
C LYS A 125 -14.20 -4.63 -14.00
N LEU A 126 -13.64 -4.48 -12.80
CA LEU A 126 -14.33 -3.80 -11.69
C LEU A 126 -14.68 -2.35 -12.04
N ALA A 127 -13.76 -1.64 -12.70
CA ALA A 127 -14.03 -0.29 -13.21
C ALA A 127 -15.14 -0.29 -14.27
N GLU A 128 -15.14 -1.28 -15.18
CA GLU A 128 -16.18 -1.45 -16.19
C GLU A 128 -17.55 -1.72 -15.57
N ASP A 129 -17.61 -2.60 -14.56
CA ASP A 129 -18.84 -2.92 -13.84
C ASP A 129 -19.37 -1.69 -13.09
N GLU A 130 -18.51 -0.96 -12.38
CA GLU A 130 -18.87 0.29 -11.69
C GLU A 130 -19.34 1.37 -12.68
N LEU A 131 -18.67 1.48 -13.82
CA LEU A 131 -19.05 2.41 -14.87
C LEU A 131 -20.40 2.05 -15.47
N ASN A 132 -20.64 0.78 -15.76
CA ASN A 132 -21.93 0.29 -16.24
C ASN A 132 -23.06 0.64 -15.27
N ASP A 133 -22.82 0.54 -13.96
CA ASP A 133 -23.76 0.95 -12.93
C ASP A 133 -23.97 2.48 -12.91
N LYS A 134 -22.90 3.28 -13.02
CA LYS A 134 -22.97 4.75 -13.12
C LYS A 134 -23.67 5.23 -14.40
N LEU A 135 -23.60 4.48 -15.49
CA LEU A 135 -24.33 4.74 -16.75
C LEU A 135 -25.85 4.50 -16.65
N TYR A 136 -26.38 4.17 -15.47
CA TYR A 136 -27.81 4.27 -15.18
C TYR A 136 -28.23 5.63 -14.63
N ASP A 137 -27.27 6.46 -14.20
CA ASP A 137 -27.52 7.78 -13.64
C ASP A 137 -27.28 8.88 -14.69
N SER A 138 -28.30 9.72 -14.93
CA SER A 138 -28.23 10.83 -15.86
C SER A 138 -27.19 11.89 -15.48
N ASP A 139 -26.92 12.05 -14.19
CA ASP A 139 -25.94 13.03 -13.70
C ASP A 139 -24.53 12.58 -14.06
N TYR A 140 -24.23 11.28 -13.93
CA TYR A 140 -22.96 10.69 -14.35
C TYR A 140 -22.77 10.73 -15.86
N ILE A 141 -23.82 10.42 -16.66
CA ILE A 141 -23.76 10.49 -18.13
C ILE A 141 -23.40 11.90 -18.60
N THR A 142 -24.04 12.92 -18.04
CA THR A 142 -23.83 14.32 -18.43
C THR A 142 -22.45 14.83 -17.98
N ALA A 143 -21.87 14.25 -16.94
CA ALA A 143 -20.50 14.54 -16.50
C ALA A 143 -19.43 13.82 -17.34
N MET A 144 -19.76 12.65 -17.90
CA MET A 144 -18.83 11.81 -18.66
C MET A 144 -18.78 12.13 -20.15
N TYR A 145 -19.91 12.49 -20.75
CA TYR A 145 -20.02 12.71 -22.20
C TYR A 145 -20.58 14.08 -22.53
N ASN A 146 -20.03 14.70 -23.56
CA ASN A 146 -20.56 15.94 -24.10
C ASN A 146 -21.76 15.71 -25.04
N GLU A 147 -22.44 16.80 -25.43
CA GLU A 147 -23.64 16.72 -26.29
C GLU A 147 -23.36 16.09 -27.66
N GLU A 148 -22.15 16.28 -28.22
CA GLU A 148 -21.76 15.70 -29.51
C GLU A 148 -21.51 14.18 -29.39
N GLU A 149 -20.81 13.75 -28.34
CA GLU A 149 -20.56 12.33 -28.05
C GLU A 149 -21.86 11.56 -27.79
N LEU A 150 -22.81 12.15 -27.05
CA LEU A 150 -24.12 11.56 -26.84
C LEU A 150 -24.94 11.47 -28.13
N ALA A 151 -24.85 12.49 -28.99
CA ALA A 151 -25.50 12.47 -30.29
C ALA A 151 -24.91 11.37 -31.20
N ASP A 152 -23.59 11.21 -31.21
CA ASP A 152 -22.92 10.16 -31.97
C ASP A 152 -23.29 8.77 -31.46
N MET A 153 -23.26 8.55 -30.13
CA MET A 153 -23.69 7.28 -29.54
C MET A 153 -25.13 6.93 -29.89
N TRP A 154 -26.03 7.92 -29.93
CA TRP A 154 -27.41 7.73 -30.36
C TRP A 154 -27.48 7.36 -31.86
N ILE A 155 -26.75 8.06 -32.71
CA ILE A 155 -26.74 7.84 -34.18
C ILE A 155 -26.21 6.45 -34.52
N PHE A 156 -25.16 6.00 -33.84
CA PHE A 156 -24.52 4.70 -34.08
C PHE A 156 -25.15 3.55 -33.31
N GLY A 157 -26.08 3.83 -32.39
CA GLY A 157 -26.74 2.82 -31.57
C GLY A 157 -25.79 2.12 -30.59
N THR A 158 -24.80 2.85 -30.08
CA THR A 158 -23.81 2.34 -29.13
C THR A 158 -24.51 1.87 -27.86
N THR A 159 -24.25 0.63 -27.45
CA THR A 159 -24.75 0.08 -26.20
C THR A 159 -24.03 0.68 -24.99
N LYS A 160 -24.61 0.59 -23.79
CA LYS A 160 -23.95 1.05 -22.56
C LYS A 160 -22.61 0.37 -22.31
N GLU A 161 -22.55 -0.94 -22.59
CA GLU A 161 -21.34 -1.74 -22.45
C GLU A 161 -20.24 -1.29 -23.43
N GLU A 162 -20.62 -0.92 -24.66
CA GLU A 162 -19.68 -0.35 -25.63
C GLU A 162 -19.23 1.06 -25.23
N ALA A 163 -20.12 1.89 -24.70
CA ALA A 163 -19.80 3.21 -24.19
C ALA A 163 -18.85 3.15 -22.98
N ALA A 164 -19.07 2.21 -22.05
CA ALA A 164 -18.19 1.95 -20.92
C ALA A 164 -16.79 1.50 -21.36
N LYS A 165 -16.72 0.60 -22.33
CA LYS A 165 -15.44 0.15 -22.91
C LYS A 165 -14.71 1.27 -23.61
N GLN A 166 -15.39 2.06 -24.43
CA GLN A 166 -14.79 3.22 -25.10
C GLN A 166 -14.24 4.21 -24.07
N TYR A 167 -15.03 4.51 -23.03
CA TYR A 167 -14.59 5.41 -21.97
C TYR A 167 -13.33 4.89 -21.24
N LEU A 168 -13.24 3.59 -20.96
CA LEU A 168 -12.05 2.97 -20.35
C LEU A 168 -10.84 2.83 -21.30
N MET A 169 -11.03 2.98 -22.61
CA MET A 169 -9.92 3.08 -23.56
C MET A 169 -9.31 4.48 -23.57
N ASP A 170 -10.15 5.50 -23.39
CA ASP A 170 -9.76 6.90 -23.43
C ASP A 170 -9.38 7.46 -22.05
N ASN A 171 -9.81 6.79 -20.97
CA ASN A 171 -9.59 7.20 -19.58
C ASN A 171 -8.98 6.09 -18.75
N ASP A 172 -8.22 6.51 -17.74
CA ASP A 172 -7.63 5.60 -16.79
C ASP A 172 -8.68 4.96 -15.87
N TRP A 173 -8.64 3.63 -15.73
CA TRP A 173 -9.59 2.88 -14.93
C TRP A 173 -9.64 3.31 -13.46
N TRP A 174 -8.53 3.81 -12.90
CA TRP A 174 -8.51 4.25 -11.51
C TRP A 174 -9.36 5.50 -11.30
N LYS A 175 -9.49 6.37 -12.32
CA LYS A 175 -10.40 7.53 -12.25
C LYS A 175 -11.86 7.10 -12.20
N VAL A 176 -12.22 6.06 -12.94
CA VAL A 176 -13.58 5.48 -12.94
C VAL A 176 -13.93 4.89 -11.58
N LEU A 177 -12.97 4.20 -10.96
CA LEU A 177 -13.10 3.66 -9.61
C LEU A 177 -12.96 4.73 -8.51
N GLU A 178 -12.71 5.99 -8.88
CA GLU A 178 -12.47 7.10 -7.96
C GLU A 178 -11.26 6.85 -7.04
N CYS A 179 -10.27 6.15 -7.57
CA CYS A 179 -9.02 5.81 -6.90
C CYS A 179 -7.87 6.76 -7.29
N GLU A 180 -6.89 6.86 -6.39
CA GLU A 180 -5.58 7.42 -6.69
C GLU A 180 -4.84 6.60 -7.75
N GLU A 181 -3.83 7.23 -8.37
CA GLU A 181 -2.98 6.55 -9.37
C GLU A 181 -2.30 5.34 -8.72
N PRO A 182 -2.32 4.16 -9.37
CA PRO A 182 -1.71 2.95 -8.81
C PRO A 182 -0.21 3.10 -8.61
N ILE A 183 0.25 2.78 -7.41
CA ILE A 183 1.65 2.84 -7.02
C ILE A 183 2.21 1.42 -6.97
N ALA A 184 3.42 1.24 -7.51
CA ALA A 184 4.17 -0.01 -7.36
C ALA A 184 4.61 -0.14 -5.90
N GLY A 185 4.20 -1.24 -5.26
CA GLY A 185 4.50 -1.52 -3.85
C GLY A 185 5.69 -2.45 -3.69
N TYR A 186 5.46 -3.76 -3.85
CA TYR A 186 6.47 -4.79 -3.62
C TYR A 186 6.43 -5.88 -4.69
N ASN A 187 7.48 -6.69 -4.76
CA ASN A 187 7.54 -7.87 -5.64
C ASN A 187 7.32 -9.15 -4.83
N ASP A 188 6.46 -10.03 -5.33
CA ASP A 188 6.33 -11.38 -4.76
C ASP A 188 7.54 -12.26 -5.14
N SER A 189 7.58 -13.48 -4.58
CA SER A 189 8.66 -14.45 -4.84
C SER A 189 8.74 -14.96 -6.28
N ASN A 190 7.66 -14.83 -7.04
CA ASN A 190 7.59 -15.16 -8.46
C ASN A 190 8.02 -13.98 -9.36
N GLY A 191 8.36 -12.83 -8.76
CA GLY A 191 8.70 -11.61 -9.47
C GLY A 191 7.48 -10.86 -10.03
N ASN A 192 6.27 -11.17 -9.54
CA ASN A 192 5.09 -10.38 -9.87
C ASN A 192 5.11 -9.08 -9.07
N GLU A 193 5.07 -7.97 -9.79
CA GLU A 193 4.90 -6.64 -9.20
C GLU A 193 3.48 -6.52 -8.62
N ILE A 194 3.37 -6.10 -7.36
CA ILE A 194 2.12 -5.80 -6.69
C ILE A 194 1.93 -4.30 -6.63
N TYR A 195 0.73 -3.88 -7.02
CA TYR A 195 0.30 -2.50 -7.08
C TYR A 195 -0.77 -2.25 -6.02
N TYR A 196 -0.85 -1.00 -5.57
CA TYR A 196 -1.91 -0.54 -4.69
C TYR A 196 -2.47 0.81 -5.13
N CYS A 197 -3.75 1.05 -4.94
CA CYS A 197 -4.38 2.36 -5.11
C CYS A 197 -5.42 2.62 -4.03
N TYR A 198 -5.50 3.87 -3.57
CA TYR A 198 -6.47 4.30 -2.57
C TYR A 198 -7.79 4.71 -3.23
N ALA A 199 -8.89 4.04 -2.91
CA ALA A 199 -10.21 4.20 -3.50
C ALA A 199 -11.09 5.27 -2.86
N GLY A 200 -10.70 5.85 -1.70
CA GLY A 200 -11.39 7.00 -1.09
C GLY A 200 -12.88 6.85 -0.73
N ARG A 201 -13.51 5.69 -0.96
CA ARG A 201 -14.94 5.46 -0.71
C ARG A 201 -15.24 5.53 0.79
N GLN A 202 -16.11 6.45 1.19
CA GLN A 202 -16.75 6.54 2.52
C GLN A 202 -18.20 6.09 2.43
#